data_AF-K7FWQ3-F1
#
_entry.id   AF-K7FWQ3-F1
#
_cell.length_a   1.000
_cell.length_b   1.000
_cell.length_c   1.000
_cell.angle_alpha   90.00
_cell.angle_beta   90.00
_cell.angle_gamma   90.00
#
_symmetry.space_group_name_H-M   'P 1'
#
loop_
_entity.id
_entity.type
_entity.pdbx_description
1 polymer ?
#
loop_
_entity_poly.entity_id
_entity_poly.type
_entity_poly.pdbx_seq_one_letter_code
_entity_poly.pdbx_strand_id
1 'polypeptide(L)'
;MVHLPLEEIMKISLNEMRLFISYDNATKQLDTVYDITPELAQAFLERINSSGFDLRNTSTIYRLGLLVCFYDNMEQMDAIVAKVLLHQMMKCNQLRGFQAEVHKLKAQLLDIAMQNQTLNDTLGSLSDAVVGLSSTQLDSLSPEAVHNAISTLNQVSGWAKSQIMILSSKYLTYEKVLSFYNISQMGALVTGISAQSFYNMNPKELSQVIRGTLSQYASDLSPAQQQGILSKMLTSRDLSSAVTDIQGAFFKEVSLSDLWKETGFNSSIIKEKELRKSQALFLYDLLSKKITYEYLLCCFTPTEEWQ
;
A
#
# COMPACT_ATOMS: atom_id res chain seq x y z
N MET A 1 27.03 8.66 3.18
CA MET A 1 27.32 7.73 2.07
C MET A 1 28.33 8.43 1.17
N VAL A 2 29.48 7.84 0.91
CA VAL A 2 30.48 8.45 0.03
C VAL A 2 30.14 8.01 -1.39
N HIS A 3 29.72 8.93 -2.24
CA HIS A 3 29.59 8.66 -3.67
C HIS A 3 30.99 8.46 -4.24
N LEU A 4 31.28 7.24 -4.68
CA LEU A 4 32.47 6.98 -5.47
C LEU A 4 32.25 7.64 -6.85
N PRO A 5 33.15 8.54 -7.29
CA PRO A 5 33.06 9.08 -8.63
C PRO A 5 33.28 7.96 -9.65
N LEU A 6 32.80 8.18 -10.89
CA LEU A 6 32.82 7.19 -11.95
C LEU A 6 34.23 6.60 -12.17
N GLU A 7 35.26 7.43 -12.11
CA GLU A 7 36.65 7.02 -12.30
C GLU A 7 37.12 6.07 -11.19
N GLU A 8 36.65 6.23 -9.96
CA GLU A 8 37.00 5.35 -8.85
C GLU A 8 36.27 4.00 -8.97
N ILE A 9 35.01 3.98 -9.42
CA ILE A 9 34.28 2.74 -9.69
C ILE A 9 35.02 1.88 -10.72
N MET A 10 35.50 2.51 -11.79
CA MET A 10 36.24 1.82 -12.86
C MET A 10 37.61 1.29 -12.41
N LYS A 11 38.19 1.86 -11.34
CA LYS A 11 39.47 1.42 -10.76
C LYS A 11 39.34 0.25 -9.78
N ILE A 12 38.18 0.03 -9.16
CA ILE A 12 37.95 -1.07 -8.18
C ILE A 12 38.40 -2.38 -8.80
N SER A 13 39.35 -3.13 -8.26
CA SER A 13 39.84 -4.34 -8.94
C SER A 13 38.73 -5.39 -9.12
N LEU A 14 38.82 -6.22 -10.17
CA LEU A 14 37.82 -7.27 -10.41
C LEU A 14 37.73 -8.27 -9.24
N ASN A 15 38.84 -8.51 -8.54
CA ASN A 15 38.88 -9.37 -7.36
C ASN A 15 38.16 -8.74 -6.17
N GLU A 16 38.36 -7.45 -5.92
CA GLU A 16 37.64 -6.73 -4.85
C GLU A 16 36.14 -6.66 -5.13
N MET A 17 35.75 -6.36 -6.38
CA MET A 17 34.35 -6.37 -6.79
C MET A 17 33.72 -7.75 -6.60
N ARG A 18 34.46 -8.81 -6.97
CA ARG A 18 33.99 -10.18 -6.76
C ARG A 18 33.76 -10.48 -5.29
N LEU A 19 34.74 -10.18 -4.44
CA LEU A 19 34.64 -10.38 -2.99
C LEU A 19 33.48 -9.60 -2.38
N PHE A 20 33.26 -8.36 -2.84
CA PHE A 20 32.15 -7.54 -2.40
C PHE A 20 30.80 -8.21 -2.73
N ILE A 21 30.51 -8.50 -4.01
CA ILE A 21 29.23 -9.11 -4.41
C ILE A 21 29.04 -10.52 -3.84
N SER A 22 30.14 -11.26 -3.62
CA SER A 22 30.09 -12.56 -2.95
C SER A 22 29.61 -12.47 -1.50
N TYR A 23 29.81 -11.34 -0.82
CA TYR A 23 29.50 -11.15 0.59
C TYR A 23 28.00 -10.88 0.83
N ASP A 24 27.40 -11.56 1.82
CA ASP A 24 25.95 -11.50 2.09
C ASP A 24 25.43 -10.10 2.44
N ASN A 25 26.30 -9.19 2.87
CA ASN A 25 25.91 -7.82 3.22
C ASN A 25 25.92 -6.85 2.03
N ALA A 26 26.38 -7.27 0.84
CA ALA A 26 26.48 -6.41 -0.33
C ALA A 26 25.11 -5.87 -0.75
N THR A 27 24.08 -6.73 -0.79
CA THR A 27 22.71 -6.34 -1.10
C THR A 27 22.22 -5.22 -0.19
N LYS A 28 22.46 -5.36 1.14
CA LYS A 28 22.03 -4.36 2.13
C LYS A 28 22.72 -3.01 1.93
N GLN A 29 23.98 -3.00 1.51
CA GLN A 29 24.68 -1.75 1.20
C GLN A 29 24.13 -1.12 -0.09
N LEU A 30 23.94 -1.92 -1.15
CA LEU A 30 23.39 -1.46 -2.41
C LEU A 30 21.92 -1.01 -2.30
N ASP A 31 21.16 -1.55 -1.34
CA ASP A 31 19.79 -1.12 -1.02
C ASP A 31 19.71 0.29 -0.40
N THR A 32 20.83 0.87 0.03
CA THR A 32 20.84 2.18 0.70
C THR A 32 21.30 3.34 -0.20
N VAL A 33 21.62 3.06 -1.46
CA VAL A 33 22.20 4.05 -2.40
C VAL A 33 21.12 4.79 -3.19
N TYR A 34 20.27 5.56 -2.50
CA TYR A 34 19.05 6.17 -3.05
C TYR A 34 19.27 7.26 -4.12
N ASP A 35 20.46 7.82 -4.20
CA ASP A 35 20.90 8.93 -5.05
C ASP A 35 21.93 8.50 -6.10
N ILE A 36 22.00 7.20 -6.42
CA ILE A 36 22.80 6.71 -7.53
C ILE A 36 22.27 7.22 -8.88
N THR A 37 23.17 7.69 -9.75
CA THR A 37 22.84 8.12 -11.12
C THR A 37 22.91 6.93 -12.09
N PRO A 38 22.22 6.99 -13.24
CA PRO A 38 22.32 5.97 -14.28
C PRO A 38 23.75 5.66 -14.70
N GLU A 39 24.62 6.67 -14.85
CA GLU A 39 26.01 6.43 -15.27
C GLU A 39 26.80 5.63 -14.23
N LEU A 40 26.64 5.97 -12.93
CA LEU A 40 27.32 5.26 -11.85
C LEU A 40 26.78 3.84 -11.69
N ALA A 41 25.46 3.66 -11.77
CA ALA A 41 24.82 2.36 -11.68
C ALA A 41 25.30 1.43 -12.82
N GLN A 42 25.38 1.96 -14.04
CA GLN A 42 25.86 1.22 -15.20
C GLN A 42 27.33 0.80 -15.02
N ALA A 43 28.19 1.71 -14.57
CA ALA A 43 29.59 1.38 -14.30
C ALA A 43 29.75 0.28 -13.24
N PHE A 44 28.90 0.29 -12.20
CA PHE A 44 28.86 -0.81 -11.24
C PHE A 44 28.40 -2.11 -11.88
N LEU A 45 27.30 -2.12 -12.65
CA LEU A 45 26.80 -3.32 -13.32
C LEU A 45 27.84 -3.92 -14.27
N GLU A 46 28.51 -3.09 -15.08
CA GLU A 46 29.60 -3.52 -15.96
C GLU A 46 30.77 -4.11 -15.19
N ARG A 47 31.14 -3.50 -14.06
CA ARG A 47 32.23 -3.99 -13.21
C ARG A 47 31.88 -5.32 -12.55
N ILE A 48 30.64 -5.48 -12.09
CA ILE A 48 30.13 -6.73 -11.52
C ILE A 48 30.14 -7.83 -12.59
N ASN A 49 29.63 -7.55 -13.79
CA ASN A 49 29.64 -8.49 -14.91
C ASN A 49 31.07 -8.93 -15.26
N SER A 50 31.99 -7.97 -15.36
CA SER A 50 33.41 -8.21 -15.63
C SER A 50 34.12 -9.00 -14.53
N SER A 51 33.60 -8.99 -13.30
CA SER A 51 34.15 -9.73 -12.17
C SER A 51 33.77 -11.22 -12.17
N GLY A 52 32.99 -11.68 -13.15
CA GLY A 52 32.61 -13.08 -13.34
C GLY A 52 31.23 -13.44 -12.81
N PHE A 53 30.41 -12.44 -12.44
CA PHE A 53 29.00 -12.65 -12.14
C PHE A 53 28.17 -12.51 -13.40
N ASP A 54 27.36 -13.52 -13.70
CA ASP A 54 26.34 -13.40 -14.73
C ASP A 54 25.15 -12.59 -14.18
N LEU A 55 24.89 -11.42 -14.77
CA LEU A 55 23.79 -10.55 -14.39
C LEU A 55 22.40 -11.15 -14.71
N ARG A 56 22.33 -12.22 -15.53
CA ARG A 56 21.10 -12.98 -15.80
C ARG A 56 20.85 -14.09 -14.79
N ASN A 57 21.86 -14.44 -13.98
CA ASN A 57 21.69 -15.43 -12.94
C ASN A 57 20.80 -14.86 -11.82
N THR A 58 19.76 -15.60 -11.44
CA THR A 58 18.80 -15.16 -10.42
C THR A 58 19.47 -14.86 -9.08
N SER A 59 20.47 -15.66 -8.67
CA SER A 59 21.23 -15.39 -7.44
C SER A 59 22.03 -14.10 -7.52
N THR A 60 22.53 -13.72 -8.69
CA THR A 60 23.21 -12.42 -8.87
C THR A 60 22.20 -11.30 -8.75
N ILE A 61 21.03 -11.42 -9.39
CA ILE A 61 19.98 -10.39 -9.37
C ILE A 61 19.53 -10.05 -7.94
N TYR A 62 19.34 -11.06 -7.07
CA TYR A 62 19.03 -10.83 -5.65
C TYR A 62 20.12 -10.07 -4.88
N ARG A 63 21.34 -9.98 -5.42
CA ARG A 63 22.49 -9.28 -4.81
C ARG A 63 22.66 -7.84 -5.27
N LEU A 64 21.98 -7.43 -6.34
CA LEU A 64 22.20 -6.13 -7.00
C LEU A 64 21.59 -4.93 -6.25
N GLY A 65 20.70 -5.17 -5.28
CA GLY A 65 20.05 -4.09 -4.52
C GLY A 65 19.36 -3.08 -5.43
N LEU A 66 19.60 -1.77 -5.26
CA LEU A 66 19.03 -0.72 -6.12
C LEU A 66 19.61 -0.67 -7.54
N LEU A 67 20.70 -1.40 -7.84
CA LEU A 67 21.25 -1.44 -9.20
C LEU A 67 20.29 -2.10 -10.20
N VAL A 68 19.36 -2.94 -9.73
CA VAL A 68 18.32 -3.54 -10.60
C VAL A 68 17.45 -2.50 -11.31
N CYS A 69 17.36 -1.28 -10.76
CA CYS A 69 16.58 -0.19 -11.33
C CYS A 69 17.18 0.39 -12.61
N PHE A 70 18.45 0.08 -12.88
CA PHE A 70 19.21 0.54 -14.04
C PHE A 70 19.67 -0.62 -14.91
N TYR A 71 19.03 -1.78 -14.79
CA TYR A 71 19.37 -2.97 -15.55
C TYR A 71 19.11 -2.76 -17.05
N ASP A 72 20.11 -3.05 -17.89
CA ASP A 72 20.10 -2.76 -19.32
C ASP A 72 20.18 -4.00 -20.23
N ASN A 73 20.66 -5.14 -19.69
CA ASN A 73 20.93 -6.37 -20.45
C ASN A 73 19.67 -7.19 -20.76
N MET A 74 18.80 -6.64 -21.62
CA MET A 74 17.48 -7.17 -21.95
C MET A 74 17.45 -8.17 -23.12
N GLU A 75 18.53 -8.27 -23.90
CA GLU A 75 18.56 -9.08 -25.13
C GLU A 75 18.39 -10.58 -24.84
N GLN A 76 17.45 -11.28 -25.48
CA GLN A 76 17.23 -12.72 -25.25
C GLN A 76 16.99 -13.07 -23.76
N MET A 77 16.41 -12.16 -22.99
CA MET A 77 16.07 -12.41 -21.59
C MET A 77 14.93 -13.42 -21.49
N ASP A 78 15.09 -14.40 -20.60
CA ASP A 78 14.05 -15.37 -20.28
C ASP A 78 12.95 -14.77 -19.38
N ALA A 79 11.72 -15.26 -19.54
CA ALA A 79 10.56 -14.79 -18.79
C ALA A 79 10.72 -14.98 -17.27
N ILE A 80 11.43 -16.03 -16.82
CA ILE A 80 11.68 -16.24 -15.38
C ILE A 80 12.60 -15.14 -14.85
N VAL A 81 13.67 -14.81 -15.59
CA VAL A 81 14.62 -13.76 -15.22
C VAL A 81 13.91 -12.39 -15.17
N ALA A 82 13.06 -12.10 -16.16
CA ALA A 82 12.26 -10.88 -16.18
C ALA A 82 11.35 -10.75 -14.95
N LYS A 83 10.68 -11.84 -14.53
CA LYS A 83 9.86 -11.87 -13.31
C LYS A 83 10.68 -11.63 -12.04
N VAL A 84 11.86 -12.23 -11.94
CA VAL A 84 12.76 -12.01 -10.79
C VAL A 84 13.23 -10.56 -10.74
N LEU A 85 13.57 -9.95 -11.88
CA LEU A 85 13.92 -8.53 -11.96
C LEU A 85 12.75 -7.64 -11.54
N LEU A 86 11.55 -7.85 -12.10
CA LEU A 86 10.35 -7.12 -11.71
C LEU A 86 10.09 -7.17 -10.20
N HIS A 87 10.27 -8.34 -9.59
CA HIS A 87 10.15 -8.50 -8.15
C HIS A 87 11.22 -7.70 -7.38
N GLN A 88 12.48 -7.69 -7.84
CA GLN A 88 13.53 -6.89 -7.18
C GLN A 88 13.32 -5.38 -7.36
N MET A 89 12.66 -4.96 -8.44
CA MET A 89 12.37 -3.55 -8.73
C MET A 89 11.33 -2.90 -7.80
N MET A 90 10.74 -3.65 -6.87
CA MET A 90 9.99 -3.07 -5.73
C MET A 90 10.78 -1.97 -5.00
N LYS A 91 12.10 -2.15 -4.91
CA LYS A 91 13.00 -1.24 -4.20
C LYS A 91 13.21 0.08 -4.94
N CYS A 92 12.92 0.15 -6.25
CA CYS A 92 13.14 1.34 -7.07
C CYS A 92 12.26 2.53 -6.68
N ASN A 93 11.17 2.30 -5.94
CA ASN A 93 10.33 3.35 -5.39
C ASN A 93 11.09 4.22 -4.35
N GLN A 94 12.24 3.74 -3.85
CA GLN A 94 13.11 4.47 -2.92
C GLN A 94 14.10 5.42 -3.61
N LEU A 95 14.22 5.37 -4.95
CA LEU A 95 15.11 6.26 -5.70
C LEU A 95 14.61 7.70 -5.65
N ARG A 96 15.54 8.64 -5.45
CA ARG A 96 15.25 10.08 -5.42
C ARG A 96 15.00 10.70 -6.82
N GLY A 97 15.06 9.92 -7.88
CA GLY A 97 14.87 10.36 -9.27
C GLY A 97 14.74 9.19 -10.26
N PHE A 98 14.70 9.50 -11.56
CA PHE A 98 14.70 8.52 -12.67
C PHE A 98 13.50 7.57 -12.73
N GLN A 99 12.37 7.98 -12.14
CA GLN A 99 11.15 7.16 -12.11
C GLN A 99 10.63 6.86 -13.53
N ALA A 100 10.78 7.79 -14.49
CA ALA A 100 10.33 7.59 -15.86
C ALA A 100 11.08 6.43 -16.55
N GLU A 101 12.40 6.38 -16.39
CA GLU A 101 13.26 5.31 -16.91
C GLU A 101 12.97 3.97 -16.22
N VAL A 102 12.78 3.99 -14.90
CA VAL A 102 12.37 2.81 -14.13
C VAL A 102 11.01 2.29 -14.61
N HIS A 103 10.03 3.16 -14.85
CA HIS A 103 8.73 2.78 -15.39
C HIS A 103 8.85 2.19 -16.80
N LYS A 104 9.70 2.76 -17.66
CA LYS A 104 10.00 2.22 -18.99
C LYS A 104 10.61 0.82 -18.90
N LEU A 105 11.59 0.62 -18.03
CA LEU A 105 12.22 -0.68 -17.80
C LEU A 105 11.21 -1.70 -17.25
N LYS A 106 10.38 -1.32 -16.27
CA LYS A 106 9.28 -2.16 -15.76
C LYS A 106 8.34 -2.59 -16.88
N ALA A 107 7.96 -1.68 -17.77
CA ALA A 107 7.08 -1.99 -18.90
C ALA A 107 7.73 -3.01 -19.87
N GLN A 108 9.01 -2.81 -20.22
CA GLN A 108 9.74 -3.74 -21.10
C GLN A 108 9.91 -5.13 -20.46
N LEU A 109 10.22 -5.19 -19.17
CA LEU A 109 10.32 -6.44 -18.42
C LEU A 109 8.97 -7.15 -18.32
N LEU A 110 7.89 -6.40 -18.14
CA LEU A 110 6.54 -6.93 -18.11
C LEU A 110 6.17 -7.58 -19.45
N ASP A 111 6.49 -6.93 -20.57
CA ASP A 111 6.27 -7.48 -21.91
C ASP A 111 7.01 -8.81 -22.10
N ILE A 112 8.25 -8.93 -21.61
CA ILE A 112 9.05 -10.17 -21.66
C ILE A 112 8.46 -11.24 -20.71
N ALA A 113 8.15 -10.88 -19.47
CA ALA A 113 7.59 -11.77 -18.46
C ALA A 113 6.24 -12.37 -18.89
N MET A 114 5.51 -11.67 -19.74
CA MET A 114 4.22 -12.09 -20.31
C MET A 114 4.35 -12.84 -21.64
N GLN A 115 5.55 -13.01 -22.21
CA GLN A 115 5.71 -13.78 -23.45
C GLN A 115 5.19 -15.21 -23.24
N ASN A 116 4.22 -15.62 -24.07
CA ASN A 116 3.56 -16.92 -24.05
C ASN A 116 2.70 -17.22 -22.82
N GLN A 117 2.36 -16.22 -22.00
CA GLN A 117 1.50 -16.38 -20.83
C GLN A 117 0.38 -15.34 -20.83
N THR A 118 -0.77 -15.67 -20.23
CA THR A 118 -1.83 -14.67 -20.06
C THR A 118 -1.61 -13.87 -18.78
N LEU A 119 -2.16 -12.64 -18.74
CA LEU A 119 -2.11 -11.83 -17.52
C LEU A 119 -2.84 -12.52 -16.36
N ASN A 120 -3.88 -13.32 -16.65
CA ASN A 120 -4.62 -14.10 -15.65
C ASN A 120 -3.72 -15.11 -14.93
N ASP A 121 -2.84 -15.78 -15.67
CA ASP A 121 -1.97 -16.83 -15.11
C ASP A 121 -0.77 -16.24 -14.35
N THR A 122 -0.39 -15.00 -14.66
CA THR A 122 0.86 -14.40 -14.22
C THR A 122 0.71 -13.36 -13.13
N LEU A 123 -0.50 -12.86 -12.88
CA LEU A 123 -0.78 -11.76 -11.95
C LEU A 123 -0.11 -11.94 -10.58
N GLY A 124 -0.24 -13.12 -9.97
CA GLY A 124 0.37 -13.42 -8.67
C GLY A 124 1.90 -13.50 -8.68
N SER A 125 2.52 -13.64 -9.85
CA SER A 125 3.99 -13.69 -9.98
C SER A 125 4.63 -12.32 -10.28
N LEU A 126 3.83 -11.30 -10.58
CA LEU A 126 4.31 -9.98 -11.01
C LEU A 126 4.65 -9.04 -9.83
N SER A 127 4.25 -9.38 -8.60
CA SER A 127 4.57 -8.59 -7.39
C SER A 127 4.19 -7.10 -7.56
N ASP A 128 5.06 -6.13 -7.26
CA ASP A 128 4.77 -4.69 -7.42
C ASP A 128 4.67 -4.21 -8.85
N ALA A 129 5.16 -4.98 -9.84
CA ALA A 129 5.03 -4.58 -11.23
C ALA A 129 3.56 -4.44 -11.65
N VAL A 130 2.63 -5.05 -10.91
CA VAL A 130 1.20 -4.95 -11.12
C VAL A 130 0.71 -3.50 -11.03
N VAL A 131 1.34 -2.60 -10.25
CA VAL A 131 0.97 -1.17 -10.26
C VAL A 131 1.28 -0.47 -11.58
N GLY A 132 2.16 -1.04 -12.41
CA GLY A 132 2.47 -0.54 -13.75
C GLY A 132 1.42 -0.91 -14.80
N LEU A 133 0.47 -1.79 -14.49
CA LEU A 133 -0.58 -2.20 -15.42
C LEU A 133 -1.61 -1.08 -15.60
N SER A 134 -1.99 -0.83 -16.85
CA SER A 134 -3.07 0.11 -17.16
C SER A 134 -4.43 -0.39 -16.66
N SER A 135 -5.37 0.54 -16.45
CA SER A 135 -6.75 0.19 -16.06
C SER A 135 -7.42 -0.75 -17.07
N THR A 136 -7.14 -0.63 -18.37
CA THR A 136 -7.68 -1.52 -19.40
C THR A 136 -7.12 -2.94 -19.31
N GLN A 137 -5.83 -3.10 -19.02
CA GLN A 137 -5.22 -4.40 -18.76
C GLN A 137 -5.82 -5.04 -17.51
N LEU A 138 -5.97 -4.27 -16.43
CA LEU A 138 -6.60 -4.76 -15.21
C LEU A 138 -8.06 -5.13 -15.44
N ASP A 139 -8.83 -4.36 -16.21
CA ASP A 139 -10.22 -4.66 -16.54
C ASP A 139 -10.39 -5.96 -17.34
N SER A 140 -9.38 -6.35 -18.11
CA SER A 140 -9.39 -7.62 -18.86
C SER A 140 -9.21 -8.87 -17.99
N LEU A 141 -8.75 -8.71 -16.74
CA LEU A 141 -8.55 -9.82 -15.81
C LEU A 141 -9.85 -10.54 -15.46
N SER A 142 -9.79 -11.86 -15.30
CA SER A 142 -10.89 -12.62 -14.72
C SER A 142 -10.99 -12.37 -13.21
N PRO A 143 -12.20 -12.41 -12.61
CA PRO A 143 -12.37 -12.38 -11.16
C PRO A 143 -11.56 -13.46 -10.42
N GLU A 144 -11.44 -14.65 -11.02
CA GLU A 144 -10.67 -15.77 -10.48
C GLU A 144 -9.16 -15.48 -10.43
N ALA A 145 -8.60 -14.85 -11.46
CA ALA A 145 -7.19 -14.48 -11.46
C ALA A 145 -6.86 -13.50 -10.32
N VAL A 146 -7.74 -12.51 -10.10
CA VAL A 146 -7.60 -11.55 -8.99
C VAL A 146 -7.72 -12.25 -7.64
N HIS A 147 -8.67 -13.17 -7.49
CA HIS A 147 -8.81 -13.99 -6.27
C HIS A 147 -7.53 -14.80 -5.98
N ASN A 148 -7.03 -15.53 -6.97
CA ASN A 148 -5.83 -16.36 -6.80
C ASN A 148 -4.57 -15.53 -6.48
N ALA A 149 -4.52 -14.27 -6.94
CA ALA A 149 -3.39 -13.38 -6.70
C ALA A 149 -3.54 -12.50 -5.44
N ILE A 150 -4.64 -12.58 -4.67
CA ILE A 150 -4.95 -11.62 -3.60
C ILE A 150 -3.85 -11.52 -2.53
N SER A 151 -3.19 -12.63 -2.21
CA SER A 151 -2.07 -12.70 -1.25
C SER A 151 -0.82 -11.97 -1.70
N THR A 152 -0.66 -11.76 -3.01
CA THR A 152 0.41 -10.94 -3.59
C THR A 152 -0.04 -9.50 -3.67
N LEU A 153 -1.26 -9.25 -4.18
CA LEU A 153 -1.80 -7.91 -4.37
C LEU A 153 -1.94 -7.12 -3.06
N ASN A 154 -2.18 -7.81 -1.94
CA ASN A 154 -2.31 -7.17 -0.63
C ASN A 154 -0.99 -6.66 -0.04
N GLN A 155 0.16 -7.08 -0.61
CA GLN A 155 1.50 -6.63 -0.21
C GLN A 155 1.98 -5.43 -1.04
N VAL A 156 1.29 -5.15 -2.15
CA VAL A 156 1.65 -4.10 -3.09
C VAL A 156 1.13 -2.75 -2.59
N SER A 157 1.94 -1.73 -2.77
CA SER A 157 1.65 -0.35 -2.36
C SER A 157 1.71 0.59 -3.56
N GLY A 158 1.18 1.82 -3.44
CA GLY A 158 1.24 2.80 -4.54
C GLY A 158 0.19 2.61 -5.64
N TRP A 159 -0.89 1.89 -5.35
CA TRP A 159 -2.01 1.72 -6.28
C TRP A 159 -2.66 3.05 -6.68
N ALA A 160 -2.95 3.21 -7.97
CA ALA A 160 -3.83 4.29 -8.42
C ALA A 160 -5.29 3.98 -8.04
N LYS A 161 -6.06 5.02 -7.73
CA LYS A 161 -7.48 4.89 -7.33
C LYS A 161 -8.33 4.08 -8.32
N SER A 162 -8.10 4.23 -9.62
CA SER A 162 -8.81 3.44 -10.65
C SER A 162 -8.47 1.96 -10.57
N GLN A 163 -7.20 1.61 -10.38
CA GLN A 163 -6.73 0.22 -10.24
C GLN A 163 -7.34 -0.43 -8.99
N ILE A 164 -7.36 0.30 -7.87
CA ILE A 164 -7.99 -0.13 -6.62
C ILE A 164 -9.46 -0.49 -6.87
N MET A 165 -10.24 0.38 -7.52
CA MET A 165 -11.66 0.13 -7.79
C MET A 165 -11.87 -1.12 -8.66
N ILE A 166 -11.07 -1.29 -9.72
CA ILE A 166 -11.16 -2.44 -10.64
C ILE A 166 -10.86 -3.74 -9.92
N LEU A 167 -9.72 -3.81 -9.23
CA LEU A 167 -9.26 -5.02 -8.54
C LEU A 167 -10.21 -5.40 -7.40
N SER A 168 -10.67 -4.42 -6.61
CA SER A 168 -11.65 -4.64 -5.54
C SER A 168 -12.95 -5.20 -6.07
N SER A 169 -13.48 -4.60 -7.15
CA SER A 169 -14.72 -5.06 -7.77
C SER A 169 -14.59 -6.49 -8.31
N LYS A 170 -13.46 -6.82 -8.95
CA LYS A 170 -13.21 -8.17 -9.46
C LYS A 170 -13.09 -9.20 -8.34
N TYR A 171 -12.32 -8.90 -7.30
CA TYR A 171 -12.18 -9.78 -6.13
C TYR A 171 -13.56 -10.06 -5.49
N LEU A 172 -14.35 -9.02 -5.24
CA LEU A 172 -15.68 -9.16 -4.65
C LEU A 172 -16.70 -9.87 -5.56
N THR A 173 -16.54 -9.74 -6.88
CA THR A 173 -17.37 -10.48 -7.85
C THR A 173 -17.13 -11.99 -7.74
N TYR A 174 -15.88 -12.40 -7.51
CA TYR A 174 -15.55 -13.82 -7.29
C TYR A 174 -16.11 -14.32 -5.96
N GLU A 175 -15.89 -13.57 -4.89
CA GLU A 175 -16.31 -13.93 -3.53
C GLU A 175 -17.83 -13.97 -3.33
N LYS A 176 -18.59 -13.20 -4.14
CA LYS A 176 -20.05 -13.03 -4.11
C LYS A 176 -20.61 -12.37 -2.85
N VAL A 177 -19.96 -12.55 -1.69
CA VAL A 177 -20.38 -12.00 -0.40
C VAL A 177 -19.22 -11.23 0.22
N LEU A 178 -19.53 -10.03 0.72
CA LEU A 178 -18.60 -9.25 1.50
C LEU A 178 -18.60 -9.75 2.96
N SER A 179 -17.51 -10.39 3.36
CA SER A 179 -17.31 -10.94 4.71
C SER A 179 -16.07 -10.35 5.39
N PHE A 180 -15.94 -10.54 6.71
CA PHE A 180 -14.73 -10.15 7.44
C PHE A 180 -13.47 -10.81 6.86
N TYR A 181 -13.56 -12.10 6.54
CA TYR A 181 -12.45 -12.86 5.95
C TYR A 181 -12.00 -12.23 4.63
N ASN A 182 -12.93 -11.97 3.71
CA ASN A 182 -12.61 -11.44 2.39
C ASN A 182 -11.94 -10.06 2.48
N ILE A 183 -12.47 -9.18 3.33
CA ILE A 183 -11.86 -7.86 3.55
C ILE A 183 -10.45 -7.98 4.15
N SER A 184 -10.22 -8.91 5.07
CA SER A 184 -8.90 -9.12 5.66
C SER A 184 -7.82 -9.52 4.65
N GLN A 185 -8.20 -10.12 3.52
CA GLN A 185 -7.27 -10.50 2.46
C GLN A 185 -6.87 -9.33 1.55
N MET A 186 -7.67 -8.26 1.49
CA MET A 186 -7.56 -7.23 0.44
C MET A 186 -6.43 -6.21 0.63
N GLY A 187 -5.89 -6.05 1.85
CA GLY A 187 -4.91 -5.00 2.14
C GLY A 187 -5.43 -3.62 1.72
N ALA A 188 -4.59 -2.83 1.04
CA ALA A 188 -4.93 -1.49 0.56
C ALA A 188 -6.12 -1.46 -0.42
N LEU A 189 -6.43 -2.58 -1.08
CA LEU A 189 -7.56 -2.67 -2.00
C LEU A 189 -8.91 -2.48 -1.28
N VAL A 190 -8.98 -2.65 0.05
CA VAL A 190 -10.22 -2.41 0.82
C VAL A 190 -10.82 -1.01 0.60
N THR A 191 -9.97 -0.03 0.26
CA THR A 191 -10.39 1.35 -0.04
C THR A 191 -11.19 1.48 -1.34
N GLY A 192 -11.21 0.44 -2.19
CA GLY A 192 -12.02 0.37 -3.42
C GLY A 192 -13.45 -0.14 -3.23
N ILE A 193 -13.80 -0.62 -2.03
CA ILE A 193 -15.11 -1.21 -1.75
C ILE A 193 -16.17 -0.12 -1.71
N SER A 194 -17.26 -0.25 -2.46
CA SER A 194 -18.29 0.78 -2.51
C SER A 194 -18.97 1.02 -1.14
N ALA A 195 -19.44 2.24 -0.89
CA ALA A 195 -20.22 2.57 0.29
C ALA A 195 -21.47 1.67 0.44
N GLN A 196 -22.11 1.33 -0.69
CA GLN A 196 -23.28 0.45 -0.72
C GLN A 196 -22.93 -0.98 -0.29
N SER A 197 -21.76 -1.49 -0.70
CA SER A 197 -21.28 -2.81 -0.30
C SER A 197 -21.08 -2.89 1.21
N PHE A 198 -20.46 -1.85 1.81
CA PHE A 198 -20.34 -1.76 3.28
C PHE A 198 -21.72 -1.68 3.96
N TYR A 199 -22.64 -0.89 3.42
CA TYR A 199 -23.98 -0.75 3.97
C TYR A 199 -24.77 -2.08 3.97
N ASN A 200 -24.50 -2.95 3.00
CA ASN A 200 -25.17 -4.24 2.88
C ASN A 200 -24.51 -5.36 3.71
N MET A 201 -23.35 -5.10 4.31
CA MET A 201 -22.59 -6.09 5.09
C MET A 201 -23.32 -6.52 6.37
N ASN A 202 -23.02 -7.72 6.88
CA ASN A 202 -23.49 -8.15 8.18
C ASN A 202 -22.94 -7.21 9.30
N PRO A 203 -23.78 -6.65 10.19
CA PRO A 203 -23.31 -5.71 11.22
C PRO A 203 -22.28 -6.29 12.21
N LYS A 204 -22.36 -7.59 12.53
CA LYS A 204 -21.40 -8.25 13.43
C LYS A 204 -20.02 -8.36 12.79
N GLU A 205 -19.97 -8.78 11.53
CA GLU A 205 -18.72 -8.85 10.77
C GLU A 205 -18.15 -7.45 10.50
N LEU A 206 -19.01 -6.47 10.16
CA LEU A 206 -18.59 -5.08 9.96
C LEU A 206 -17.90 -4.50 11.20
N SER A 207 -18.41 -4.82 12.40
CA SER A 207 -17.77 -4.41 13.66
C SER A 207 -16.37 -5.00 13.82
N GLN A 208 -16.15 -6.25 13.39
CA GLN A 208 -14.82 -6.88 13.41
C GLN A 208 -13.88 -6.24 12.39
N VAL A 209 -14.39 -5.95 11.20
CA VAL A 209 -13.63 -5.30 10.12
C VAL A 209 -13.12 -3.92 10.54
N ILE A 210 -13.94 -3.13 11.22
CA ILE A 210 -13.58 -1.78 11.68
C ILE A 210 -12.51 -1.83 12.77
N ARG A 211 -12.63 -2.78 13.71
CA ARG A 211 -11.62 -2.97 14.76
C ARG A 211 -10.31 -3.54 14.21
N GLY A 212 -10.37 -4.31 13.12
CA GLY A 212 -9.24 -4.93 12.45
C GLY A 212 -8.79 -4.15 11.21
N THR A 213 -9.03 -4.70 10.02
CA THR A 213 -8.46 -4.24 8.75
C THR A 213 -8.70 -2.77 8.45
N LEU A 214 -9.92 -2.25 8.63
CA LEU A 214 -10.24 -0.86 8.27
C LEU A 214 -9.61 0.17 9.20
N SER A 215 -9.12 -0.23 10.38
CA SER A 215 -8.38 0.68 11.27
C SER A 215 -7.16 1.30 10.57
N GLN A 216 -6.46 0.49 9.77
CA GLN A 216 -5.24 0.89 9.08
C GLN A 216 -5.52 1.79 7.87
N TYR A 217 -6.70 1.68 7.27
CA TYR A 217 -7.08 2.39 6.04
C TYR A 217 -8.19 3.41 6.26
N ALA A 218 -8.54 3.71 7.52
CA ALA A 218 -9.71 4.53 7.85
C ALA A 218 -9.63 5.93 7.24
N SER A 219 -8.43 6.54 7.24
CA SER A 219 -8.14 7.83 6.63
C SER A 219 -8.27 7.83 5.11
N ASP A 220 -8.04 6.68 4.48
CA ASP A 220 -8.01 6.53 3.02
C ASP A 220 -9.41 6.25 2.43
N LEU A 221 -10.38 5.95 3.29
CA LEU A 221 -11.78 5.81 2.90
C LEU A 221 -12.40 7.16 2.57
N SER A 222 -13.20 7.19 1.51
CA SER A 222 -14.03 8.35 1.18
C SER A 222 -15.11 8.60 2.24
N PRO A 223 -15.57 9.86 2.40
CA PRO A 223 -16.65 10.19 3.32
C PRO A 223 -17.92 9.35 3.11
N ALA A 224 -18.25 9.02 1.84
CA ALA A 224 -19.39 8.17 1.53
C ALA A 224 -19.23 6.73 2.07
N GLN A 225 -18.02 6.16 2.00
CA GLN A 225 -17.73 4.84 2.57
C GLN A 225 -17.81 4.88 4.10
N GLN A 226 -17.17 5.88 4.73
CA GLN A 226 -17.22 6.06 6.18
C GLN A 226 -18.66 6.21 6.68
N GLN A 227 -19.48 7.02 5.99
CA GLN A 227 -20.90 7.19 6.30
C GLN A 227 -21.71 5.90 6.10
N GLY A 228 -21.47 5.16 5.02
CA GLY A 228 -22.17 3.89 4.75
C GLY A 228 -21.89 2.84 5.82
N ILE A 229 -20.64 2.75 6.26
CA ILE A 229 -20.20 1.90 7.38
C ILE A 229 -20.92 2.31 8.67
N LEU A 230 -20.85 3.60 9.02
CA LEU A 230 -21.42 4.11 10.26
C LEU A 230 -22.94 3.93 10.30
N SER A 231 -23.62 4.27 9.21
CA SER A 231 -25.08 4.14 9.09
C SER A 231 -25.50 2.68 9.33
N LYS A 232 -24.77 1.72 8.75
CA LYS A 232 -25.06 0.30 8.94
C LYS A 232 -24.84 -0.15 10.39
N MET A 233 -23.78 0.29 11.05
CA MET A 233 -23.57 -0.02 12.47
C MET A 233 -24.75 0.46 13.32
N LEU A 234 -25.15 1.71 13.11
CA LEU A 234 -26.21 2.36 13.88
C LEU A 234 -27.61 1.79 13.59
N THR A 235 -27.82 1.11 12.45
CA THR A 235 -29.10 0.38 12.22
C THR A 235 -29.30 -0.81 13.18
N SER A 236 -28.22 -1.36 13.72
CA SER A 236 -28.24 -2.58 14.53
C SER A 236 -27.98 -2.36 16.02
N ARG A 237 -27.51 -1.16 16.37
CA ARG A 237 -27.00 -0.80 17.70
C ARG A 237 -27.21 0.69 17.93
N ASP A 238 -27.62 1.07 19.14
CA ASP A 238 -27.62 2.47 19.53
C ASP A 238 -26.20 3.01 19.61
N LEU A 239 -26.03 4.32 19.37
CA LEU A 239 -24.73 4.99 19.38
C LEU A 239 -23.95 4.75 20.69
N SER A 240 -24.63 4.74 21.83
CA SER A 240 -24.08 4.38 23.15
C SER A 240 -23.30 3.06 23.15
N SER A 241 -23.82 2.05 22.45
CA SER A 241 -23.24 0.71 22.38
C SER A 241 -22.24 0.54 21.24
N ALA A 242 -22.28 1.42 20.24
CA ALA A 242 -21.41 1.38 19.08
C ALA A 242 -20.17 2.29 19.22
N VAL A 243 -20.21 3.32 20.07
CA VAL A 243 -19.15 4.34 20.14
C VAL A 243 -17.78 3.79 20.55
N THR A 244 -17.74 2.73 21.35
CA THR A 244 -16.49 2.04 21.70
C THR A 244 -15.84 1.39 20.49
N ASP A 245 -16.62 1.08 19.46
CA ASP A 245 -16.20 0.32 18.28
C ASP A 245 -15.87 1.24 17.10
N ILE A 246 -16.46 2.45 17.07
CA ILE A 246 -16.21 3.46 16.05
C ILE A 246 -14.78 3.99 16.21
N GLN A 247 -13.88 3.71 15.29
CA GLN A 247 -12.52 4.26 15.36
C GLN A 247 -12.48 5.77 15.08
N GLY A 248 -11.37 6.42 15.44
CA GLY A 248 -11.24 7.87 15.47
C GLY A 248 -11.73 8.57 14.20
N ALA A 249 -11.22 8.15 13.04
CA ALA A 249 -11.54 8.74 11.73
C ALA A 249 -13.00 8.54 11.29
N PHE A 250 -13.73 7.55 11.83
CA PHE A 250 -15.15 7.35 11.49
C PHE A 250 -16.09 8.23 12.33
N PHE A 251 -15.63 8.72 13.48
CA PHE A 251 -16.48 9.47 14.40
C PHE A 251 -16.90 10.83 13.84
N LYS A 252 -16.09 11.41 12.93
CA LYS A 252 -16.42 12.65 12.23
C LYS A 252 -17.66 12.55 11.33
N GLU A 253 -18.10 11.35 10.98
CA GLU A 253 -19.32 11.11 10.20
C GLU A 253 -20.57 10.94 11.07
N VAL A 254 -20.45 10.92 12.41
CA VAL A 254 -21.60 10.83 13.33
C VAL A 254 -22.44 12.10 13.24
N SER A 255 -23.73 11.96 12.95
CA SER A 255 -24.63 13.11 12.85
C SER A 255 -24.79 13.82 14.21
N LEU A 256 -24.97 15.15 14.20
CA LEU A 256 -25.29 15.89 15.43
C LEU A 256 -26.60 15.42 16.06
N SER A 257 -27.57 15.00 15.24
CA SER A 257 -28.83 14.44 15.71
C SER A 257 -28.66 13.15 16.49
N ASP A 258 -27.68 12.31 16.14
CA ASP A 258 -27.40 11.08 16.88
C ASP A 258 -26.57 11.38 18.13
N LEU A 259 -25.64 12.34 18.07
CA LEU A 259 -24.94 12.84 19.24
C LEU A 259 -25.89 13.46 20.29
N TRP A 260 -26.94 14.14 19.85
CA TRP A 260 -27.97 14.72 20.73
C TRP A 260 -28.79 13.71 21.51
N LYS A 261 -28.97 12.51 20.96
CA LYS A 261 -29.71 11.43 21.65
C LYS A 261 -28.88 10.77 22.74
N GLU A 262 -27.57 10.99 22.75
CA GLU A 262 -26.65 10.32 23.64
C GLU A 262 -26.43 11.11 24.93
N THR A 263 -26.60 10.45 26.07
CA THR A 263 -26.46 11.08 27.41
C THR A 263 -25.27 10.54 28.19
N GLY A 264 -24.65 9.45 27.73
CA GLY A 264 -23.61 8.70 28.42
C GLY A 264 -22.16 9.04 28.05
N PHE A 265 -21.91 10.03 27.19
CA PHE A 265 -20.53 10.36 26.79
C PHE A 265 -19.68 10.81 27.99
N ASN A 266 -18.47 10.27 28.04
CA ASN A 266 -17.42 10.67 28.98
C ASN A 266 -16.15 11.12 28.22
N SER A 267 -15.26 11.83 28.91
CA SER A 267 -14.04 12.37 28.31
C SER A 267 -13.11 11.30 27.75
N SER A 268 -13.06 10.11 28.36
CA SER A 268 -12.24 8.99 27.87
C SER A 268 -12.69 8.45 26.52
N ILE A 269 -13.99 8.45 26.23
CA ILE A 269 -14.52 7.95 24.96
C ILE A 269 -14.17 8.93 23.81
N ILE A 270 -14.10 10.23 24.09
CA ILE A 270 -13.97 11.28 23.06
C ILE A 270 -12.50 11.56 22.72
N LYS A 271 -11.56 11.32 23.63
CA LYS A 271 -10.14 11.69 23.49
C LYS A 271 -9.46 11.15 22.22
N GLU A 272 -9.89 10.00 21.72
CA GLU A 272 -9.31 9.33 20.55
C GLU A 272 -10.17 9.48 19.28
N LYS A 273 -11.17 10.37 19.30
CA LYS A 273 -12.10 10.56 18.19
C LYS A 273 -11.75 11.79 17.36
N GLU A 274 -11.78 11.64 16.04
CA GLU A 274 -11.73 12.80 15.14
C GLU A 274 -13.11 13.46 15.12
N LEU A 275 -13.13 14.78 15.28
CA LEU A 275 -14.35 15.57 15.42
C LEU A 275 -14.39 16.69 14.38
N ARG A 276 -15.56 16.87 13.77
CA ARG A 276 -15.89 18.11 13.06
C ARG A 276 -16.07 19.24 14.06
N LYS A 277 -15.87 20.48 13.60
CA LYS A 277 -16.02 21.70 14.43
C LYS A 277 -17.37 21.75 15.17
N SER A 278 -18.46 21.39 14.50
CA SER A 278 -19.80 21.37 15.11
C SER A 278 -19.97 20.29 16.17
N GLN A 279 -19.40 19.10 15.96
CA GLN A 279 -19.43 18.01 16.93
C GLN A 279 -18.58 18.37 18.16
N ALA A 280 -17.39 18.94 17.95
CA ALA A 280 -16.52 19.40 19.02
C ALA A 280 -17.19 20.45 19.90
N LEU A 281 -17.85 21.45 19.27
CA LEU A 281 -18.60 22.47 19.99
C LEU A 281 -19.74 21.88 20.82
N PHE A 282 -20.52 20.96 20.23
CA PHE A 282 -21.60 20.29 20.94
C PHE A 282 -21.09 19.47 22.14
N LEU A 283 -20.06 18.66 21.94
CA LEU A 283 -19.48 17.82 22.98
C LEU A 283 -18.81 18.66 24.07
N TYR A 284 -18.21 19.80 23.72
CA TYR A 284 -17.66 20.75 24.69
C TYR A 284 -18.76 21.31 25.60
N ASP A 285 -19.88 21.79 25.03
CA ASP A 285 -21.02 22.26 25.83
C ASP A 285 -21.58 21.14 26.74
N LEU A 286 -21.73 19.93 26.20
CA LEU A 286 -22.23 18.77 26.94
C LEU A 286 -21.31 18.38 28.12
N LEU A 287 -19.99 18.33 27.90
CA LEU A 287 -19.02 17.93 28.91
C LEU A 287 -18.70 19.04 29.92
N SER A 288 -18.74 20.32 29.51
CA SER A 288 -18.54 21.46 30.41
C SER A 288 -19.58 21.54 31.52
N LYS A 289 -20.78 21.01 31.27
CA LYS A 289 -21.85 20.85 32.27
C LYS A 289 -21.58 19.72 33.27
N LYS A 290 -20.62 18.83 33.01
CA LYS A 290 -20.34 17.62 33.80
C LYS A 290 -18.94 17.56 34.41
N ILE A 291 -17.96 18.35 33.94
CA ILE A 291 -16.52 18.19 34.28
C ILE A 291 -15.86 19.56 34.54
N THR A 292 -14.92 19.62 35.49
CA THR A 292 -14.05 20.78 35.79
C THR A 292 -13.09 21.11 34.63
N TYR A 293 -12.87 22.40 34.38
CA TYR A 293 -12.18 22.98 33.19
C TYR A 293 -10.84 22.33 32.78
N GLU A 294 -10.01 21.85 33.70
CA GLU A 294 -8.68 21.27 33.40
C GLU A 294 -8.72 19.98 32.57
N TYR A 295 -9.80 19.19 32.67
CA TYR A 295 -9.91 17.92 31.93
C TYR A 295 -10.49 18.08 30.51
N LEU A 296 -11.13 19.21 30.20
CA LEU A 296 -11.77 19.46 28.91
C LEU A 296 -10.74 19.78 27.80
N LEU A 297 -9.69 20.54 28.13
CA LEU A 297 -8.67 20.96 27.16
C LEU A 297 -7.88 19.78 26.56
N CYS A 298 -7.74 18.68 27.30
CA CYS A 298 -7.05 17.47 26.81
C CYS A 298 -7.85 16.66 25.78
N CYS A 299 -9.16 16.87 25.66
CA CYS A 299 -10.04 16.08 24.78
C CYS A 299 -10.25 16.70 23.39
N PHE A 300 -9.84 17.96 23.19
CA PHE A 300 -10.12 18.72 21.96
C PHE A 300 -8.84 19.27 21.34
N THR A 301 -7.76 18.49 21.35
CA THR A 301 -6.51 18.89 20.69
C THR A 301 -6.71 18.96 19.16
N PRO A 302 -6.36 20.08 18.51
CA PRO A 302 -6.59 20.27 17.09
C PRO A 302 -5.70 19.36 16.22
N THR A 303 -6.31 18.55 15.36
CA THR A 303 -5.66 17.89 14.21
C THR A 303 -5.48 18.90 13.08
N GLU A 304 -4.25 19.14 12.60
CA GLU A 304 -3.74 20.18 11.65
C GLU A 304 -4.69 21.01 10.74
N GLU A 305 -5.92 20.62 10.44
CA GLU A 305 -7.00 21.38 9.78
C GLU A 305 -7.63 22.53 10.62
N TRP A 306 -7.03 22.95 11.74
CA TRP A 306 -7.54 24.06 12.57
C TRP A 306 -6.91 25.43 12.28
N GLN A 307 -6.06 25.53 11.25
CA GLN A 307 -5.64 26.81 10.63
C GLN A 307 -6.40 27.03 9.32
#